data_AF-A0A2S5K779-F1
#
_entry.id   AF-A0A2S5K779-F1
#
_cell.length_a   1.000
_cell.length_b   1.000
_cell.length_c   1.000
_cell.angle_alpha   90.00
_cell.angle_beta   90.00
_cell.angle_gamma   90.00
#
_symmetry.space_group_name_H-M   'P 1'
#
loop_
_entity.id
_entity.type
_entity.pdbx_description
1 polymer ?
#
loop_
_entity_poly.entity_id
_entity_poly.type
_entity_poly.pdbx_seq_one_letter_code
_entity_poly.pdbx_strand_id
1 'polypeptide(L)'
;MPNFSDLEFEKRYKQFLQVQHDWLTLITDNKFFSDTNAVGEECRPAGLLTDSSQFQHAQHLLAEWQSFADLAEEKRKERSIAITTNLYLPVPVLLINPAYVQIDRFRATATANHKREDILMRYEKQIGKLKKITHAFGAIMTLEDERKYFEAAPVATVFRARTSTYTDIQVSVRHTADQQEVDKFRYGAHGMLIIGDDLALGRNIKLNVSVSNTKSSLYDFIQPIPCSVLPSAQVYTLEDVELGKKMVSQRASVAYAVKQRRYQFDKRAKEKMARAKGPEEARAISQEIETGREVLELMDAHDFELLDRKLAAGDESQLTMLQIRERYGNESDRTGKNIRNMPEFLAKLIAKEEKKGN
;
A
#
# COMPACT_ATOMS: atom_id res chain seq x y z
N MET A 1 24.67 -17.12 35.22
CA MET A 1 23.25 -17.09 34.82
C MET A 1 22.66 -18.44 35.17
N PRO A 2 21.46 -18.53 35.78
CA PRO A 2 20.95 -19.82 36.27
C PRO A 2 20.54 -20.69 35.09
N ASN A 3 21.09 -21.90 35.00
CA ASN A 3 20.69 -22.93 34.04
C ASN A 3 19.22 -23.29 34.27
N PHE A 4 18.31 -22.71 33.50
CA PHE A 4 16.88 -23.03 33.57
C PHE A 4 16.65 -24.48 33.11
N SER A 5 16.07 -25.31 33.97
CA SER A 5 15.77 -26.70 33.63
C SER A 5 14.64 -26.79 32.59
N ASP A 6 14.62 -27.86 31.81
CA ASP A 6 13.59 -28.08 30.78
C ASP A 6 12.19 -28.22 31.39
N LEU A 7 12.14 -28.76 32.59
CA LEU A 7 10.92 -28.89 33.38
C LEU A 7 10.35 -27.52 33.80
N GLU A 8 11.21 -26.57 34.20
CA GLU A 8 10.78 -25.22 34.55
C GLU A 8 10.28 -24.45 33.32
N PHE A 9 10.94 -24.62 32.17
CA PHE A 9 10.48 -24.04 30.92
C PHE A 9 9.12 -24.59 30.50
N GLU A 10 8.89 -25.90 30.62
CA GLU A 10 7.59 -26.52 30.32
C GLU A 10 6.49 -26.00 31.24
N LYS A 11 6.77 -25.82 32.54
CA LYS A 11 5.81 -25.23 33.49
C LYS A 11 5.45 -23.79 33.11
N ARG A 12 6.45 -22.97 32.77
CA ARG A 12 6.24 -21.59 32.31
C ARG A 12 5.45 -21.54 31.00
N TYR A 13 5.69 -22.48 30.09
CA TYR A 13 4.92 -22.59 28.85
C TYR A 13 3.44 -22.91 29.11
N LYS A 14 3.14 -23.86 30.00
CA LYS A 14 1.73 -24.17 30.35
C LYS A 14 1.02 -22.98 30.98
N GLN A 15 1.71 -22.24 31.86
CA GLN A 15 1.19 -20.99 32.43
C GLN A 15 0.94 -19.95 31.34
N PHE A 16 1.89 -19.78 30.41
CA PHE A 16 1.74 -18.86 29.29
C PHE A 16 0.51 -19.19 28.41
N LEU A 17 0.20 -20.46 28.17
CA LEU A 17 -1.01 -20.83 27.42
C LEU A 17 -2.30 -20.35 28.11
N GLN A 18 -2.34 -20.36 29.45
CA GLN A 18 -3.45 -19.80 30.22
C GLN A 18 -3.49 -18.28 30.08
N VAL A 19 -2.35 -17.60 30.25
CA VAL A 19 -2.23 -16.13 30.06
C VAL A 19 -2.70 -15.72 28.68
N GLN A 20 -2.32 -16.48 27.64
CA GLN A 20 -2.74 -16.23 26.27
C GLN A 20 -4.25 -16.40 26.11
N HIS A 21 -4.82 -17.46 26.67
CA HIS A 21 -6.26 -17.69 26.63
C HIS A 21 -7.04 -16.57 27.34
N ASP A 22 -6.60 -16.18 28.53
CA ASP A 22 -7.25 -15.15 29.35
C ASP A 22 -7.18 -13.79 28.67
N TRP A 23 -6.03 -13.45 28.06
CA TRP A 23 -5.86 -12.22 27.28
C TRP A 23 -6.79 -12.16 26.07
N LEU A 24 -6.87 -13.24 25.29
CA LEU A 24 -7.73 -13.30 24.10
C LEU A 24 -9.22 -13.25 24.48
N THR A 25 -9.60 -13.89 25.59
CA THR A 25 -10.96 -13.80 26.15
C THR A 25 -11.28 -12.37 26.55
N LEU A 26 -10.37 -11.72 27.30
CA LEU A 26 -10.54 -10.33 27.73
C LEU A 26 -10.69 -9.36 26.54
N ILE A 27 -9.91 -9.53 25.47
CA ILE A 27 -10.11 -8.75 24.25
C ILE A 27 -11.47 -9.03 23.61
N THR A 28 -11.84 -10.31 23.51
CA THR A 28 -13.07 -10.73 22.81
C THR A 28 -14.31 -10.16 23.49
N ASP A 29 -14.35 -10.18 24.82
CA ASP A 29 -15.46 -9.65 25.63
C ASP A 29 -15.62 -8.13 25.48
N ASN A 30 -14.54 -7.42 25.18
CA ASN A 30 -14.49 -5.96 25.07
C ASN A 30 -14.25 -5.47 23.64
N LYS A 31 -14.46 -6.34 22.65
CA LYS A 31 -14.07 -6.13 21.26
C LYS A 31 -14.93 -5.07 20.59
N PHE A 32 -14.30 -4.08 19.99
CA PHE A 32 -14.97 -3.10 19.11
C PHE A 32 -14.52 -3.20 17.66
N PHE A 33 -13.42 -3.91 17.38
CA PHE A 33 -12.88 -4.06 16.03
C PHE A 33 -12.10 -5.38 15.89
N SER A 34 -12.13 -5.92 14.67
CA SER A 34 -11.24 -7.00 14.24
C SER A 34 -11.05 -6.96 12.73
N ASP A 35 -9.97 -7.59 12.26
CA ASP A 35 -9.70 -7.80 10.85
C ASP A 35 -10.02 -9.24 10.43
N THR A 36 -9.99 -9.49 9.13
CA THR A 36 -10.26 -10.81 8.56
C THR A 36 -9.08 -11.19 7.68
N ASN A 37 -8.51 -12.37 7.93
CA ASN A 37 -7.38 -12.86 7.15
C ASN A 37 -7.84 -13.35 5.75
N ALA A 38 -6.88 -13.74 4.91
CA ALA A 38 -7.16 -14.20 3.54
C ALA A 38 -8.02 -15.48 3.46
N VAL A 39 -8.18 -16.20 4.57
CA VAL A 39 -8.96 -17.45 4.67
C VAL A 39 -10.37 -17.17 5.25
N GLY A 40 -10.67 -15.92 5.62
CA GLY A 40 -11.96 -15.54 6.20
C GLY A 40 -12.02 -15.64 7.73
N GLU A 41 -10.91 -15.92 8.41
CA GLU A 41 -10.87 -16.03 9.86
C GLU A 41 -10.59 -14.67 10.52
N GLU A 42 -11.20 -14.45 11.68
CA GLU A 42 -10.99 -13.25 12.48
C GLU A 42 -9.55 -13.17 13.00
N CYS A 43 -8.92 -12.00 12.84
CA CYS A 43 -7.57 -11.77 13.34
C CYS A 43 -7.39 -10.32 13.81
N ARG A 44 -6.31 -10.07 14.56
CA ARG A 44 -5.92 -8.75 15.07
C ARG A 44 -7.10 -8.03 15.76
N PRO A 45 -7.65 -8.61 16.84
CA PRO A 45 -8.76 -7.99 17.54
C PRO A 45 -8.31 -6.75 18.33
N ALA A 46 -9.19 -5.76 18.45
CA ALA A 46 -9.00 -4.59 19.31
C ALA A 46 -10.19 -4.42 20.26
N GLY A 47 -9.90 -4.25 21.55
CA GLY A 47 -10.90 -4.07 22.60
C GLY A 47 -10.72 -2.77 23.39
N LEU A 48 -11.81 -2.29 24.00
CA LEU A 48 -11.86 -1.07 24.81
C LEU A 48 -12.27 -1.43 26.23
N LEU A 49 -11.40 -1.17 27.20
CA LEU A 49 -11.65 -1.38 28.62
C LEU A 49 -12.07 -0.06 29.27
N THR A 50 -13.17 -0.12 30.02
CA THR A 50 -13.67 1.00 30.85
C THR A 50 -13.66 0.68 32.35
N ASP A 51 -13.38 -0.58 32.73
CA ASP A 51 -13.35 -1.01 34.12
C ASP A 51 -11.92 -1.11 34.66
N SER A 52 -11.71 -0.57 35.86
CA SER A 52 -10.43 -0.58 36.57
C SER A 52 -9.98 -1.99 36.95
N SER A 53 -10.91 -2.92 37.24
CA SER A 53 -10.55 -4.30 37.58
C SER A 53 -10.00 -5.06 36.36
N GLN A 54 -10.67 -4.92 35.21
CA GLN A 54 -10.21 -5.45 33.92
C GLN A 54 -8.86 -4.85 33.51
N PHE A 55 -8.62 -3.58 33.82
CA PHE A 55 -7.34 -2.92 33.56
C PHE A 55 -6.18 -3.58 34.32
N GLN A 56 -6.32 -3.75 35.63
CA GLN A 56 -5.29 -4.40 36.45
C GLN A 56 -5.01 -5.82 35.95
N HIS A 57 -6.07 -6.55 35.57
CA HIS A 57 -5.95 -7.88 35.00
C HIS A 57 -5.19 -7.85 33.67
N ALA A 58 -5.51 -6.93 32.75
CA ALA A 58 -4.81 -6.77 31.48
C ALA A 58 -3.31 -6.46 31.67
N GLN A 59 -2.95 -5.59 32.61
CA GLN A 59 -1.56 -5.27 32.93
C GLN A 59 -0.80 -6.50 33.44
N HIS A 60 -1.43 -7.29 34.32
CA HIS A 60 -0.85 -8.52 34.84
C HIS A 60 -0.58 -9.52 33.71
N LEU A 61 -1.59 -9.78 32.86
CA LEU A 61 -1.47 -10.70 31.72
C LEU A 61 -0.38 -10.26 30.75
N LEU A 62 -0.29 -8.97 30.44
CA LEU A 62 0.73 -8.44 29.53
C LEU A 62 2.15 -8.63 30.10
N ALA A 63 2.34 -8.38 31.40
CA ALA A 63 3.63 -8.56 32.06
C ALA A 63 4.06 -10.03 32.07
N GLU A 64 3.15 -10.97 32.34
CA GLU A 64 3.42 -12.41 32.27
C GLU A 64 3.71 -12.87 30.84
N TRP A 65 2.98 -12.33 29.85
CA TRP A 65 3.23 -12.60 28.44
C TRP A 65 4.64 -12.15 28.02
N GLN A 66 5.02 -10.92 28.34
CA GLN A 66 6.35 -10.38 28.05
C GLN A 66 7.44 -11.21 28.74
N SER A 67 7.25 -11.57 30.02
CA SER A 67 8.19 -12.40 30.77
C SER A 67 8.41 -13.77 30.10
N PHE A 68 7.35 -14.40 29.58
CA PHE A 68 7.50 -15.66 28.84
C PHE A 68 8.19 -15.44 27.48
N ALA A 69 7.86 -14.37 26.76
CA ALA A 69 8.48 -14.05 25.48
C ALA A 69 10.00 -13.88 25.60
N ASP A 70 10.45 -13.13 26.62
CA ASP A 70 11.87 -12.92 26.91
C ASP A 70 12.58 -14.24 27.26
N LEU A 71 11.98 -15.05 28.14
CA LEU A 71 12.48 -16.38 28.50
C LEU A 71 12.62 -17.30 27.26
N ALA A 72 11.63 -17.28 26.37
CA ALA A 72 11.63 -18.12 25.17
C ALA A 72 12.69 -17.67 24.16
N GLU A 73 12.92 -16.37 23.97
CA GLU A 73 14.01 -15.86 23.13
C GLU A 73 15.39 -16.15 23.73
N GLU A 74 15.56 -16.05 25.05
CA GLU A 74 16.80 -16.44 25.73
C GLU A 74 17.11 -17.93 25.53
N LYS A 75 16.14 -18.81 25.80
CA LYS A 75 16.27 -20.26 25.54
C LYS A 75 16.57 -20.55 24.06
N ARG A 76 15.97 -19.81 23.13
CA ARG A 76 16.21 -20.00 21.69
C ARG A 76 17.64 -19.65 21.26
N LYS A 77 18.27 -18.67 21.92
CA LYS A 77 19.69 -18.32 21.67
C LYS A 77 20.64 -19.45 22.08
N GLU A 78 20.31 -20.17 23.15
CA GLU A 78 21.11 -21.28 23.65
C GLU A 78 20.91 -22.57 22.84
N ARG A 79 19.66 -22.84 22.40
CA ARG A 79 19.31 -24.05 21.66
C ARG A 79 18.00 -23.90 20.89
N SER A 80 17.78 -24.79 19.92
CA SER A 80 16.48 -24.87 19.26
C SER A 80 15.37 -25.26 20.25
N ILE A 81 14.23 -24.57 20.18
CA ILE A 81 13.01 -24.88 20.93
C ILE A 81 11.88 -25.19 19.95
N ALA A 82 11.01 -26.14 20.30
CA ALA A 82 9.90 -26.58 19.44
C ALA A 82 8.73 -25.58 19.35
N ILE A 83 8.80 -24.45 20.08
CA ILE A 83 7.75 -23.44 20.11
C ILE A 83 8.02 -22.39 19.03
N THR A 84 7.03 -22.18 18.16
CA THR A 84 7.09 -21.18 17.09
C THR A 84 6.99 -19.77 17.65
N THR A 85 7.84 -18.85 17.17
CA THR A 85 7.89 -17.44 17.60
C THR A 85 6.54 -16.72 17.51
N ASN A 86 5.77 -17.01 16.45
CA ASN A 86 4.44 -16.41 16.22
C ASN A 86 3.40 -16.73 17.31
N LEU A 87 3.69 -17.68 18.19
CA LEU A 87 2.78 -18.03 19.29
C LEU A 87 2.80 -16.97 20.40
N TYR A 88 3.92 -16.27 20.59
CA TYR A 88 4.10 -15.32 21.68
C TYR A 88 4.68 -13.96 21.23
N LEU A 89 5.13 -13.83 19.99
CA LEU A 89 5.54 -12.57 19.38
C LEU A 89 4.71 -12.25 18.12
N PRO A 90 4.43 -10.96 17.85
CA PRO A 90 4.74 -9.81 18.71
C PRO A 90 3.85 -9.78 19.95
N VAL A 91 4.39 -9.34 21.09
CA VAL A 91 3.62 -9.20 22.35
C VAL A 91 2.38 -8.33 22.09
N PRO A 92 1.22 -8.65 22.69
CA PRO A 92 0.02 -7.81 22.57
C PRO A 92 0.26 -6.36 22.99
N VAL A 93 -0.59 -5.45 22.52
CA VAL A 93 -0.45 -4.02 22.83
C VAL A 93 -1.50 -3.58 23.85
N LEU A 94 -1.06 -2.84 24.87
CA LEU A 94 -1.94 -2.17 25.83
C LEU A 94 -1.72 -0.66 25.74
N LEU A 95 -2.74 0.08 25.29
CA LEU A 95 -2.74 1.54 25.23
C LEU A 95 -3.47 2.12 26.45
N ILE A 96 -2.78 2.97 27.21
CA ILE A 96 -3.30 3.56 28.45
C ILE A 96 -3.58 5.04 28.23
N ASN A 97 -4.83 5.45 28.46
CA ASN A 97 -5.32 6.83 28.42
C ASN A 97 -4.89 7.65 27.19
N PRO A 98 -5.02 7.14 25.95
CA PRO A 98 -4.76 7.96 24.77
C PRO A 98 -5.82 9.05 24.62
N ALA A 99 -5.45 10.27 24.21
CA ALA A 99 -6.42 11.31 23.86
C ALA A 99 -7.20 10.96 22.57
N TYR A 100 -6.50 10.35 21.61
CA TYR A 100 -7.07 9.98 20.31
C TYR A 100 -6.36 8.75 19.74
N VAL A 101 -7.13 7.85 19.14
CA VAL A 101 -6.65 6.65 18.44
C VAL A 101 -7.31 6.55 17.07
N GLN A 102 -6.52 6.32 16.05
CA GLN A 102 -6.99 5.99 14.71
C GLN A 102 -6.43 4.65 14.28
N ILE A 103 -7.32 3.74 13.87
CA ILE A 103 -6.97 2.44 13.33
C ILE A 103 -7.24 2.46 11.82
N ASP A 104 -6.18 2.40 11.03
CA ASP A 104 -6.24 2.38 9.58
C ASP A 104 -6.00 0.95 9.08
N ARG A 105 -6.97 0.41 8.32
CA ARG A 105 -6.78 -0.85 7.58
C ARG A 105 -6.30 -0.51 6.18
N PHE A 106 -5.20 -1.12 5.75
CA PHE A 106 -4.69 -0.96 4.39
C PHE A 106 -4.35 -2.31 3.77
N ARG A 107 -4.38 -2.38 2.44
CA ARG A 107 -3.84 -3.54 1.72
C ARG A 107 -2.32 -3.51 1.85
N ALA A 108 -1.78 -4.52 2.51
CA ALA A 108 -0.35 -4.68 2.61
C ALA A 108 0.18 -5.43 1.39
N THR A 109 1.45 -5.16 1.10
CA THR A 109 2.16 -5.79 0.00
C THR A 109 3.48 -6.33 0.52
N ALA A 110 3.68 -7.64 0.41
CA ALA A 110 4.98 -8.26 0.59
C ALA A 110 5.60 -8.48 -0.79
N THR A 111 6.91 -8.25 -0.89
CA THR A 111 7.67 -8.57 -2.10
C THR A 111 8.86 -9.44 -1.75
N ALA A 112 9.08 -10.49 -2.53
CA ALA A 112 10.25 -11.35 -2.45
C ALA A 112 10.88 -11.49 -3.84
N ASN A 113 12.20 -11.63 -3.88
CA ASN A 113 12.91 -11.92 -5.13
C ASN A 113 13.22 -13.41 -5.17
N HIS A 114 13.01 -14.03 -6.33
CA HIS A 114 13.30 -15.45 -6.58
C HIS A 114 14.19 -15.57 -7.81
N LYS A 115 15.19 -16.43 -7.76
CA LYS A 115 15.97 -16.76 -8.96
C LYS A 115 15.15 -17.69 -9.84
N ARG A 116 15.39 -17.61 -11.16
CA ARG A 116 14.80 -18.50 -12.17
C ARG A 116 14.93 -19.98 -11.75
N GLU A 117 16.12 -20.38 -11.33
CA GLU A 117 16.45 -21.76 -10.96
C GLU A 117 15.64 -22.23 -9.74
N ASP A 118 15.36 -21.35 -8.77
CA ASP A 118 14.55 -21.68 -7.59
C ASP A 118 13.08 -21.92 -7.98
N ILE A 119 12.56 -21.16 -8.94
CA ILE A 119 11.20 -21.33 -9.46
C ILE A 119 11.10 -22.64 -10.26
N LEU A 120 12.05 -22.90 -11.15
CA LEU A 120 12.10 -24.15 -11.94
C LEU A 120 12.17 -25.38 -11.04
N MET A 121 12.98 -25.34 -9.98
CA MET A 121 13.07 -26.42 -8.99
C MET A 121 11.73 -26.66 -8.26
N ARG A 122 10.93 -25.61 -8.02
CA ARG A 122 9.60 -25.74 -7.43
C ARG A 122 8.62 -26.41 -8.40
N TYR A 123 8.66 -26.07 -9.69
CA TYR A 123 7.88 -26.76 -10.71
C TYR A 123 8.23 -28.24 -10.79
N GLU A 124 9.52 -28.58 -10.84
CA GLU A 124 9.96 -29.98 -10.86
C GLU A 124 9.47 -30.78 -9.66
N LYS A 125 9.59 -30.20 -8.45
CA LYS A 125 9.08 -30.82 -7.22
C LYS A 125 7.57 -31.00 -7.26
N GLN A 126 6.82 -30.01 -7.73
CA GLN A 126 5.35 -30.07 -7.76
C GLN A 126 4.86 -31.06 -8.82
N ILE A 127 5.42 -31.04 -10.02
CA ILE A 127 5.14 -32.00 -11.09
C ILE A 127 5.49 -33.42 -10.62
N GLY A 128 6.64 -33.61 -9.98
CA GLY A 128 7.06 -34.90 -9.43
C GLY A 128 6.09 -35.46 -8.38
N LYS A 129 5.44 -34.60 -7.58
CA LYS A 129 4.37 -35.01 -6.65
C LYS A 129 3.09 -35.39 -7.40
N LEU A 130 2.66 -34.55 -8.34
CA LEU A 130 1.41 -34.76 -9.10
C LEU A 130 1.47 -35.99 -10.00
N LYS A 131 2.64 -36.37 -10.53
CA LYS A 131 2.84 -37.60 -11.32
C LYS A 131 2.45 -38.88 -10.57
N LYS A 132 2.37 -38.85 -9.24
CA LYS A 132 1.93 -39.98 -8.41
C LYS A 132 0.41 -40.08 -8.27
N ILE A 133 -0.34 -39.13 -8.82
CA ILE A 133 -1.80 -39.01 -8.66
C ILE A 133 -2.48 -39.29 -10.01
N THR A 134 -3.38 -40.27 -10.02
CA THR A 134 -4.00 -40.84 -11.24
C THR A 134 -4.79 -39.83 -12.10
N HIS A 135 -5.29 -38.74 -11.51
CA HIS A 135 -6.13 -37.74 -12.20
C HIS A 135 -5.50 -36.34 -12.27
N ALA A 136 -4.17 -36.23 -12.14
CA ALA A 136 -3.47 -34.94 -12.15
C ALA A 136 -2.92 -34.51 -13.52
N PHE A 137 -3.21 -35.24 -14.60
CA PHE A 137 -2.60 -35.00 -15.92
C PHE A 137 -2.81 -33.57 -16.44
N GLY A 138 -4.04 -33.03 -16.33
CA GLY A 138 -4.34 -31.65 -16.74
C GLY A 138 -3.53 -30.62 -15.94
N ALA A 139 -3.41 -30.79 -14.62
CA ALA A 139 -2.61 -29.90 -13.79
C ALA A 139 -1.11 -29.99 -14.12
N ILE A 140 -0.62 -31.19 -14.47
CA ILE A 140 0.77 -31.36 -14.90
C ILE A 140 1.03 -30.59 -16.21
N MET A 141 0.14 -30.70 -17.20
CA MET A 141 0.27 -29.96 -18.46
C MET A 141 0.33 -28.45 -18.24
N THR A 142 -0.56 -27.90 -17.41
CA THR A 142 -0.55 -26.47 -17.08
C THR A 142 0.77 -26.04 -16.44
N LEU A 143 1.29 -26.82 -15.49
CA LEU A 143 2.57 -26.53 -14.85
C LEU A 143 3.75 -26.64 -15.82
N GLU A 144 3.72 -27.57 -16.77
CA GLU A 144 4.75 -27.70 -17.81
C GLU A 144 4.72 -26.52 -18.79
N ASP A 145 3.54 -26.02 -19.15
CA ASP A 145 3.41 -24.83 -20.00
C ASP A 145 3.87 -23.55 -19.30
N GLU A 146 3.49 -23.35 -18.03
CA GLU A 146 4.01 -22.23 -17.23
C GLU A 146 5.53 -22.31 -17.07
N ARG A 147 6.06 -23.52 -16.83
CA ARG A 147 7.51 -23.76 -16.69
C ARG A 147 8.30 -23.30 -17.91
N LYS A 148 7.80 -23.51 -19.14
CA LYS A 148 8.47 -23.09 -20.38
C LYS A 148 8.78 -21.59 -20.40
N TYR A 149 7.92 -20.76 -19.83
CA TYR A 149 8.15 -19.32 -19.73
C TYR A 149 9.43 -19.01 -18.94
N PHE A 150 9.62 -19.71 -17.82
CA PHE A 150 10.81 -19.54 -16.98
C PHE A 150 12.06 -20.18 -17.61
N GLU A 151 11.92 -21.24 -18.40
CA GLU A 151 13.05 -21.85 -19.12
C GLU A 151 13.58 -20.97 -20.26
N ALA A 152 12.70 -20.23 -20.92
CA ALA A 152 13.06 -19.29 -21.98
C ALA A 152 13.82 -18.06 -21.47
N ALA A 153 13.68 -17.72 -20.18
CA ALA A 153 14.41 -16.61 -19.57
C ALA A 153 15.91 -16.94 -19.41
N PRO A 154 16.82 -15.94 -19.50
CA PRO A 154 18.25 -16.14 -19.29
C PRO A 154 18.61 -16.80 -17.95
N VAL A 155 19.76 -17.48 -17.91
CA VAL A 155 20.28 -18.08 -16.66
C VAL A 155 20.48 -16.99 -15.61
N ALA A 156 20.11 -17.28 -14.37
CA ALA A 156 20.18 -16.36 -13.23
C ALA A 156 19.26 -15.12 -13.31
N THR A 157 18.28 -15.08 -14.22
CA THR A 157 17.22 -14.06 -14.18
C THR A 157 16.52 -14.06 -12.82
N VAL A 158 16.26 -12.87 -12.29
CA VAL A 158 15.57 -12.66 -11.02
C VAL A 158 14.15 -12.18 -11.28
N PHE A 159 13.21 -12.87 -10.64
CA PHE A 159 11.79 -12.53 -10.67
C PHE A 159 11.37 -11.92 -9.34
N ARG A 160 10.45 -10.97 -9.39
CA ARG A 160 9.80 -10.38 -8.21
C ARG A 160 8.43 -11.00 -8.02
N ALA A 161 8.24 -11.66 -6.88
CA ALA A 161 6.94 -12.10 -6.40
C ALA A 161 6.33 -11.01 -5.50
N ARG A 162 5.10 -10.61 -5.77
CA ARG A 162 4.33 -9.66 -4.97
C ARG A 162 3.05 -10.32 -4.46
N THR A 163 2.87 -10.30 -3.15
CA THR A 163 1.66 -10.77 -2.47
C THR A 163 0.89 -9.57 -1.94
N SER A 164 -0.34 -9.37 -2.40
CA SER A 164 -1.20 -8.24 -2.04
C SER A 164 -2.60 -8.65 -1.59
N THR A 165 -2.77 -9.93 -1.23
CA THR A 165 -4.05 -10.53 -0.85
C THR A 165 -4.38 -10.37 0.63
N TYR A 166 -3.50 -9.74 1.42
CA TYR A 166 -3.69 -9.56 2.85
C TYR A 166 -3.79 -8.08 3.23
N THR A 167 -4.55 -7.81 4.27
CA THR A 167 -4.64 -6.52 4.93
C THR A 167 -3.67 -6.46 6.09
N ASP A 168 -3.27 -5.25 6.42
CA ASP A 168 -2.48 -4.95 7.61
C ASP A 168 -3.06 -3.71 8.28
N ILE A 169 -2.65 -3.49 9.53
CA ILE A 169 -3.22 -2.48 10.40
C ILE A 169 -2.12 -1.54 10.86
N GLN A 170 -2.41 -0.24 10.77
CA GLN A 170 -1.59 0.78 11.39
C GLN A 170 -2.44 1.54 12.40
N VAL A 171 -1.88 1.72 13.60
CA VAL A 171 -2.48 2.52 14.65
C VAL A 171 -1.72 3.83 14.74
N SER A 172 -2.47 4.92 14.78
CA SER A 172 -1.98 6.28 15.01
C SER A 172 -2.55 6.77 16.34
N VAL A 173 -1.69 7.10 17.30
CA VAL A 173 -2.06 7.50 18.66
C VAL A 173 -1.59 8.92 18.94
N ARG A 174 -2.44 9.68 19.65
CA ARG A 174 -2.04 10.90 20.36
C ARG A 174 -2.29 10.69 21.84
N HIS A 175 -1.28 10.92 22.65
CA HIS A 175 -1.37 10.76 24.10
C HIS A 175 -2.01 11.98 24.77
N THR A 176 -1.80 13.18 24.23
CA THR A 176 -2.46 14.41 24.69
C THR A 176 -3.15 15.13 23.55
N ALA A 177 -4.13 15.99 23.87
CA ALA A 177 -4.91 16.72 22.86
C ALA A 177 -4.04 17.68 22.03
N ASP A 178 -2.98 18.24 22.62
CA ASP A 178 -2.10 19.24 22.03
C ASP A 178 -0.88 18.64 21.33
N GLN A 179 -0.72 17.31 21.33
CA GLN A 179 0.43 16.64 20.72
C GLN A 179 0.36 16.75 19.19
N GLN A 180 1.33 17.44 18.59
CA GLN A 180 1.49 17.50 17.13
C GLN A 180 2.08 16.20 16.56
N GLU A 181 2.97 15.56 17.32
CA GLU A 181 3.55 14.27 16.93
C GLU A 181 2.55 13.14 17.18
N VAL A 182 2.45 12.24 16.20
CA VAL A 182 1.51 11.12 16.23
C VAL A 182 2.33 9.84 16.24
N ASP A 183 2.20 9.07 17.32
CA ASP A 183 2.86 7.79 17.46
C ASP A 183 2.20 6.77 16.55
N LYS A 184 3.01 6.09 15.73
CA LYS A 184 2.55 5.16 14.71
C LYS A 184 3.17 3.80 14.93
N PHE A 185 2.34 2.79 15.11
CA PHE A 185 2.79 1.42 15.27
C PHE A 185 1.79 0.43 14.66
N ARG A 186 2.16 -0.85 14.67
CA ARG A 186 1.32 -1.97 14.24
C ARG A 186 1.14 -2.92 15.42
N TYR A 187 -0.02 -3.54 15.53
CA TYR A 187 -0.24 -4.64 16.47
C TYR A 187 -0.49 -5.94 15.69
N GLY A 188 -0.04 -7.04 16.28
CA GLY A 188 -0.04 -8.36 15.64
C GLY A 188 -1.32 -9.16 15.87
N ALA A 189 -1.21 -10.47 15.65
CA ALA A 189 -2.32 -11.41 15.76
C ALA A 189 -2.94 -11.45 17.16
N HIS A 190 -2.15 -11.20 18.21
CA HIS A 190 -2.62 -11.23 19.60
C HIS A 190 -3.40 -9.98 20.03
N GLY A 191 -3.57 -9.01 19.13
CA GLY A 191 -4.50 -7.90 19.31
C GLY A 191 -3.99 -6.74 20.17
N MET A 192 -4.91 -5.85 20.50
CA MET A 192 -4.66 -4.64 21.27
C MET A 192 -5.82 -4.35 22.23
N LEU A 193 -5.52 -3.86 23.43
CA LEU A 193 -6.48 -3.27 24.36
C LEU A 193 -6.22 -1.78 24.51
N ILE A 194 -7.29 -0.99 24.55
CA ILE A 194 -7.26 0.44 24.83
C ILE A 194 -7.99 0.67 26.14
N ILE A 195 -7.44 1.50 27.02
CA ILE A 195 -8.06 1.91 28.28
C ILE A 195 -8.22 3.41 28.30
N GLY A 196 -9.38 3.89 28.76
CA GLY A 196 -9.54 5.28 29.15
C GLY A 196 -10.97 5.61 29.59
N ASP A 197 -11.07 6.50 30.56
CA ASP A 197 -12.33 6.78 31.28
C ASP A 197 -13.35 7.58 30.43
N ASP A 198 -12.91 8.34 29.43
CA ASP A 198 -13.76 9.15 28.51
C ASP A 198 -13.46 8.85 27.04
N LEU A 199 -13.21 7.58 26.71
CA LEU A 199 -13.01 7.15 25.33
C LEU A 199 -14.30 6.66 24.71
N ALA A 200 -14.78 7.36 23.68
CA ALA A 200 -15.90 6.93 22.87
C ALA A 200 -15.48 6.62 21.43
N LEU A 201 -16.03 5.53 20.90
CA LEU A 201 -15.96 5.20 19.47
C LEU A 201 -16.57 6.32 18.63
N GLY A 202 -15.91 6.68 17.52
CA GLY A 202 -16.30 7.78 16.64
C GLY A 202 -15.82 9.16 17.09
N ARG A 203 -15.64 9.39 18.40
CA ARG A 203 -15.09 10.65 18.95
C ARG A 203 -13.58 10.55 19.12
N ASN A 204 -13.12 9.67 20.02
CA ASN A 204 -11.72 9.50 20.39
C ASN A 204 -11.08 8.38 19.56
N ILE A 205 -11.86 7.35 19.21
CA ILE A 205 -11.39 6.19 18.46
C ILE A 205 -12.01 6.22 17.06
N LYS A 206 -11.20 6.43 16.03
CA LYS A 206 -11.64 6.38 14.62
C LYS A 206 -11.17 5.11 13.93
N LEU A 207 -12.11 4.49 13.21
CA LEU A 207 -11.88 3.32 12.39
C LEU A 207 -11.90 3.74 10.91
N ASN A 208 -10.76 3.66 10.25
CA ASN A 208 -10.64 3.93 8.82
C ASN A 208 -10.37 2.62 8.09
N VAL A 209 -11.47 1.86 7.94
CA VAL A 209 -11.43 0.46 7.50
C VAL A 209 -11.66 0.31 6.00
N SER A 210 -12.14 1.37 5.35
CA SER A 210 -12.32 1.40 3.91
C SER A 210 -10.97 1.50 3.22
N VAL A 211 -10.53 0.40 2.59
CA VAL A 211 -9.36 0.42 1.72
C VAL A 211 -9.73 1.15 0.44
N SER A 212 -9.54 2.48 0.40
CA SER A 212 -9.74 3.23 -0.84
C SER A 212 -8.60 2.87 -1.81
N ASN A 213 -8.92 2.23 -2.94
CA ASN A 213 -7.99 1.94 -4.04
C ASN A 213 -7.72 3.20 -4.88
N THR A 214 -7.49 4.35 -4.24
CA THR A 214 -7.41 5.63 -4.95
C THR A 214 -6.04 5.91 -5.57
N LYS A 215 -5.04 5.04 -5.36
CA LYS A 215 -3.69 5.21 -5.92
C LYS A 215 -3.35 4.05 -6.86
N SER A 216 -3.19 4.36 -8.14
CA SER A 216 -2.66 3.43 -9.15
C SER A 216 -1.27 2.94 -8.73
N SER A 217 -1.10 1.64 -8.66
CA SER A 217 0.19 0.98 -8.44
C SER A 217 0.96 0.84 -9.76
N LEU A 218 2.29 0.80 -9.72
CA LEU A 218 3.09 0.48 -10.92
C LEU A 218 2.71 -0.91 -11.49
N TYR A 219 2.30 -1.83 -10.61
CA TYR A 219 1.91 -3.18 -10.98
C TYR A 219 0.55 -3.23 -11.69
N ASP A 220 -0.24 -2.15 -11.68
CA ASP A 220 -1.49 -2.07 -12.44
C ASP A 220 -1.22 -1.95 -13.94
N PHE A 221 0.02 -1.61 -14.33
CA PHE A 221 0.46 -1.44 -15.72
C PHE A 221 1.35 -2.59 -16.21
N ILE A 222 1.62 -3.59 -15.37
CA ILE A 222 2.46 -4.74 -15.73
C ILE A 222 1.61 -5.99 -15.65
N GLN A 223 1.59 -6.78 -16.73
CA GLN A 223 0.90 -8.06 -16.70
C GLN A 223 1.74 -9.08 -15.91
N PRO A 224 1.18 -9.74 -14.89
CA PRO A 224 1.91 -10.75 -14.14
C PRO A 224 2.12 -12.01 -14.99
N ILE A 225 3.26 -12.66 -14.78
CA ILE A 225 3.60 -13.96 -15.34
C ILE A 225 2.80 -15.03 -14.59
N PRO A 226 2.06 -15.92 -15.28
CA PRO A 226 1.42 -17.06 -14.66
C PRO A 226 2.42 -17.91 -13.87
N CYS A 227 2.15 -18.15 -12.59
CA CYS A 227 3.05 -18.90 -11.72
C CYS A 227 2.31 -19.67 -10.63
N SER A 228 1.88 -20.88 -10.95
CA SER A 228 1.08 -21.71 -10.04
C SER A 228 1.86 -22.27 -8.84
N VAL A 229 3.20 -22.30 -8.91
CA VAL A 229 4.05 -22.72 -7.78
C VAL A 229 4.22 -21.65 -6.69
N LEU A 230 3.74 -20.43 -6.93
CA LEU A 230 3.65 -19.33 -5.98
C LEU A 230 2.22 -18.77 -5.96
N PRO A 231 1.22 -19.56 -5.54
CA PRO A 231 -0.21 -19.25 -5.77
C PRO A 231 -0.70 -17.99 -5.05
N SER A 232 -0.03 -17.58 -3.96
CA SER A 232 -0.36 -16.37 -3.21
C SER A 232 0.36 -15.12 -3.71
N ALA A 233 1.10 -15.20 -4.83
CA ALA A 233 1.88 -14.08 -5.34
C ALA A 233 1.69 -13.91 -6.85
N GLN A 234 1.67 -12.65 -7.28
CA GLN A 234 1.83 -12.27 -8.68
C GLN A 234 3.33 -12.15 -8.98
N VAL A 235 3.79 -12.76 -10.07
CA VAL A 235 5.21 -12.82 -10.42
C VAL A 235 5.49 -11.89 -11.61
N TYR A 236 6.59 -11.16 -11.54
CA TYR A 236 7.02 -10.19 -12.54
C TYR A 236 8.51 -10.36 -12.82
N THR A 237 8.97 -10.04 -14.03
CA THR A 237 10.42 -9.88 -14.24
C THR A 237 10.91 -8.63 -13.50
N LEU A 238 12.18 -8.61 -13.10
CA LEU A 238 12.74 -7.39 -12.51
C LEU A 238 12.79 -6.24 -13.53
N GLU A 239 13.03 -6.57 -14.80
CA GLU A 239 13.09 -5.62 -15.91
C GLU A 239 11.76 -4.88 -16.07
N ASP A 240 10.64 -5.61 -16.11
CA ASP A 240 9.30 -5.01 -16.19
C ASP A 240 9.01 -4.12 -14.98
N VAL A 241 9.46 -4.52 -13.78
CA VAL A 241 9.27 -3.72 -12.57
C VAL A 241 10.09 -2.42 -12.63
N GLU A 242 11.33 -2.48 -13.12
CA GLU A 242 12.15 -1.26 -13.31
C GLU A 242 11.58 -0.36 -14.41
N LEU A 243 11.08 -0.93 -15.51
CA LEU A 243 10.37 -0.19 -16.54
C LEU A 243 9.12 0.49 -15.98
N GLY A 244 8.29 -0.25 -15.23
CA GLY A 244 7.10 0.29 -14.56
C GLY A 244 7.42 1.42 -13.58
N LYS A 245 8.54 1.33 -12.84
CA LYS A 245 9.02 2.45 -11.99
C LYS A 245 9.35 3.69 -12.81
N LYS A 246 10.05 3.56 -13.93
CA LYS A 246 10.34 4.68 -14.84
C LYS A 246 9.03 5.30 -15.35
N MET A 247 8.07 4.48 -15.76
CA MET A 247 6.75 4.96 -16.24
C MET A 247 5.97 5.72 -15.16
N VAL A 248 5.90 5.20 -13.93
CA VAL A 248 5.24 5.88 -12.81
C VAL A 248 5.96 7.19 -12.46
N SER A 249 7.29 7.20 -12.47
CA SER A 249 8.09 8.41 -12.28
C SER A 249 7.81 9.47 -13.35
N GLN A 250 7.72 9.04 -14.61
CA GLN A 250 7.38 9.92 -15.73
C GLN A 250 5.97 10.51 -15.57
N ARG A 251 4.97 9.69 -15.24
CA ARG A 251 3.59 10.14 -14.92
C ARG A 251 3.56 11.13 -13.76
N ALA A 252 4.31 10.88 -12.70
CA ALA A 252 4.41 11.79 -11.56
C ALA A 252 5.05 13.14 -11.94
N SER A 253 6.05 13.13 -12.82
CA SER A 253 6.67 14.34 -13.36
C SER A 253 5.67 15.19 -14.15
N VAL A 254 4.88 14.56 -15.02
CA VAL A 254 3.80 15.22 -15.78
C VAL A 254 2.76 15.82 -14.84
N ALA A 255 2.27 15.03 -13.88
CA ALA A 255 1.29 15.48 -12.89
C ALA A 255 1.81 16.65 -12.04
N TYR A 256 3.09 16.66 -11.68
CA TYR A 256 3.70 17.79 -10.98
C TYR A 256 3.72 19.06 -11.83
N ALA A 257 4.08 18.95 -13.12
CA ALA A 257 4.08 20.08 -14.04
C ALA A 257 2.66 20.65 -14.26
N VAL A 258 1.65 19.79 -14.36
CA VAL A 258 0.23 20.17 -14.41
C VAL A 258 -0.17 20.89 -13.11
N LYS A 259 0.16 20.33 -11.94
CA LYS A 259 -0.15 20.94 -10.64
C LYS A 259 0.49 22.32 -10.47
N GLN A 260 1.76 22.47 -10.85
CA GLN A 260 2.46 23.75 -10.80
C GLN A 260 1.79 24.79 -11.71
N ARG A 261 1.37 24.39 -12.91
CA ARG A 261 0.65 25.28 -13.85
C ARG A 261 -0.67 25.76 -13.28
N ARG A 262 -1.49 24.84 -12.74
CA ARG A 262 -2.75 25.18 -12.04
C ARG A 262 -2.52 26.16 -10.90
N TYR A 263 -1.53 25.88 -10.07
CA TYR A 263 -1.17 26.77 -8.97
C TYR A 263 -0.79 28.18 -9.44
N GLN A 264 0.05 28.30 -10.47
CA GLN A 264 0.45 29.60 -11.04
C GLN A 264 -0.73 30.33 -11.68
N PHE A 265 -1.61 29.61 -12.36
CA PHE A 265 -2.84 30.17 -12.93
C PHE A 265 -3.75 30.73 -11.83
N ASP A 266 -4.07 29.93 -10.81
CA ASP A 266 -4.94 30.35 -9.70
C ASP A 266 -4.34 31.53 -8.93
N LYS A 267 -3.02 31.56 -8.75
CA LYS A 267 -2.33 32.70 -8.12
C LYS A 267 -2.53 33.98 -8.93
N ARG A 268 -2.29 33.94 -10.24
CA ARG A 268 -2.48 35.10 -11.14
C ARG A 268 -3.94 35.52 -11.24
N ALA A 269 -4.86 34.56 -11.29
CA ALA A 269 -6.30 34.79 -11.30
C ALA A 269 -6.74 35.55 -10.03
N LYS A 270 -6.28 35.12 -8.86
CA LYS A 270 -6.51 35.82 -7.58
C LYS A 270 -5.94 37.24 -7.57
N GLU A 271 -4.70 37.41 -8.01
CA GLU A 271 -4.06 38.73 -8.10
C GLU A 271 -4.79 39.66 -9.07
N LYS A 272 -5.32 39.12 -10.18
CA LYS A 272 -6.07 39.89 -11.18
C LYS A 272 -7.45 40.30 -10.64
N MET A 273 -8.17 39.39 -9.99
CA MET A 273 -9.44 39.70 -9.31
C MET A 273 -9.27 40.75 -8.21
N ALA A 274 -8.18 40.69 -7.44
CA ALA A 274 -7.90 41.66 -6.37
C ALA A 274 -7.62 43.09 -6.90
N ARG A 275 -7.30 43.24 -8.20
CA ARG A 275 -7.02 44.53 -8.84
C ARG A 275 -8.24 45.15 -9.55
N ALA A 276 -9.38 44.45 -9.57
CA ALA A 276 -10.59 44.95 -10.21
C ALA A 276 -11.09 46.22 -9.48
N LYS A 277 -11.34 47.29 -10.25
CA LYS A 277 -11.74 48.60 -9.70
C LYS A 277 -13.25 48.81 -9.64
N GLY A 278 -14.05 47.82 -10.07
CA GLY A 278 -15.51 47.88 -10.03
C GLY A 278 -16.18 46.55 -10.39
N PRO A 279 -17.52 46.46 -10.21
CA PRO A 279 -18.28 45.22 -10.39
C PRO A 279 -18.35 44.72 -11.85
N GLU A 280 -18.33 45.63 -12.84
CA GLU A 280 -18.32 45.25 -14.26
C GLU A 280 -16.96 44.67 -14.68
N GLU A 281 -15.86 45.30 -14.24
CA GLU A 281 -14.51 44.79 -14.47
C GLU A 281 -14.28 43.45 -13.77
N ALA A 282 -14.80 43.28 -12.55
CA ALA A 282 -14.74 42.00 -11.83
C ALA A 282 -15.51 40.88 -12.56
N ARG A 283 -16.68 41.17 -13.16
CA ARG A 283 -17.42 40.19 -13.98
C ARG A 283 -16.67 39.80 -15.23
N ALA A 284 -16.09 40.77 -15.94
CA ALA A 284 -15.27 40.50 -17.13
C ALA A 284 -14.03 39.66 -16.80
N ILE A 285 -13.32 39.97 -15.71
CA ILE A 285 -12.17 39.20 -15.23
C ILE A 285 -12.60 37.78 -14.82
N SER A 286 -13.76 37.63 -14.16
CA SER A 286 -14.28 36.31 -13.78
C SER A 286 -14.55 35.43 -15.00
N GLN A 287 -15.19 35.97 -16.04
CA GLN A 287 -15.43 35.24 -17.29
C GLN A 287 -14.12 34.85 -17.99
N GLU A 288 -13.12 35.73 -17.97
CA GLU A 288 -11.79 35.43 -18.51
C GLU A 288 -11.09 34.32 -17.72
N ILE A 289 -11.24 34.29 -16.39
CA ILE A 289 -10.70 33.23 -15.53
C ILE A 289 -11.39 31.90 -15.81
N GLU A 290 -12.72 31.89 -15.96
CA GLU A 290 -13.51 30.70 -16.30
C GLU A 290 -13.03 30.10 -17.62
N THR A 291 -12.96 30.92 -18.67
CA THR A 291 -12.45 30.52 -20.00
C THR A 291 -11.01 30.00 -19.90
N GLY A 292 -10.18 30.66 -19.10
CA GLY A 292 -8.81 30.24 -18.85
C GLY A 292 -8.70 28.89 -18.12
N ARG A 293 -9.67 28.54 -17.26
CA ARG A 293 -9.74 27.23 -16.59
C ARG A 293 -10.11 26.12 -17.55
N GLU A 294 -11.09 26.33 -18.42
CA GLU A 294 -11.47 25.36 -19.45
C GLU A 294 -10.28 25.05 -20.37
N VAL A 295 -9.59 26.11 -20.82
CA VAL A 295 -8.34 26.00 -21.59
C VAL A 295 -7.27 25.19 -20.84
N LEU A 296 -7.13 25.44 -19.54
CA LEU A 296 -6.16 24.75 -18.70
C LEU A 296 -6.47 23.25 -18.57
N GLU A 297 -7.74 22.87 -18.43
CA GLU A 297 -8.18 21.47 -18.35
C GLU A 297 -7.90 20.72 -19.66
N LEU A 298 -8.22 21.32 -20.81
CA LEU A 298 -7.91 20.74 -22.12
C LEU A 298 -6.40 20.56 -22.31
N MET A 299 -5.60 21.53 -21.88
CA MET A 299 -4.14 21.42 -21.92
C MET A 299 -3.60 20.29 -21.05
N ASP A 300 -4.16 20.12 -19.86
CA ASP A 300 -3.74 19.06 -18.95
C ASP A 300 -4.11 17.69 -19.52
N ALA A 301 -5.30 17.55 -20.13
CA ALA A 301 -5.71 16.31 -20.80
C ALA A 301 -4.77 15.97 -21.98
N HIS A 302 -4.46 16.95 -22.83
CA HIS A 302 -3.55 16.76 -23.96
C HIS A 302 -2.12 16.37 -23.51
N ASP A 303 -1.63 16.94 -22.40
CA ASP A 303 -0.33 16.55 -21.84
C ASP A 303 -0.26 15.08 -21.41
N PHE A 304 -1.35 14.55 -20.85
CA PHE A 304 -1.45 13.13 -20.53
C PHE A 304 -1.59 12.28 -21.79
N GLU A 305 -2.29 12.75 -22.82
CA GLU A 305 -2.37 12.06 -24.12
C GLU A 305 -0.99 11.93 -24.78
N LEU A 306 -0.19 13.01 -24.79
CA LEU A 306 1.18 12.98 -25.31
C LEU A 306 2.08 12.03 -24.52
N LEU A 307 1.87 11.95 -23.21
CA LEU A 307 2.55 10.96 -22.39
C LEU A 307 2.16 9.55 -22.79
N ASP A 308 0.88 9.27 -23.01
CA ASP A 308 0.43 7.95 -23.46
C ASP A 308 0.98 7.61 -24.85
N ARG A 309 1.12 8.59 -25.76
CA ARG A 309 1.83 8.39 -27.05
C ARG A 309 3.31 8.06 -26.88
N LYS A 310 4.01 8.74 -25.95
CA LYS A 310 5.39 8.40 -25.59
C LYS A 310 5.51 6.96 -25.10
N LEU A 311 4.60 6.55 -24.21
CA LEU A 311 4.57 5.20 -23.66
C LEU A 311 4.29 4.17 -24.76
N ALA A 312 3.33 4.44 -25.65
CA ALA A 312 3.03 3.58 -26.81
C ALA A 312 4.20 3.45 -27.80
N ALA A 313 5.05 4.49 -27.90
CA ALA A 313 6.26 4.46 -28.71
C ALA A 313 7.44 3.71 -28.07
N GLY A 314 7.30 3.22 -26.84
CA GLY A 314 8.35 2.48 -26.12
C GLY A 314 9.55 3.32 -25.71
N ASP A 315 9.44 4.66 -25.69
CA ASP A 315 10.53 5.51 -25.22
C ASP A 315 10.66 5.46 -23.70
N GLU A 316 11.76 4.88 -23.21
CA GLU A 316 12.07 4.75 -21.79
C GLU A 316 12.77 5.98 -21.18
N SER A 317 13.14 6.98 -21.99
CA SER A 317 13.88 8.14 -21.51
C SER A 317 13.03 8.98 -20.56
N GLN A 318 13.64 9.49 -19.48
CA GLN A 318 12.99 10.43 -18.57
C GLN A 318 12.99 11.81 -19.22
N LEU A 319 11.81 12.30 -19.60
CA LEU A 319 11.64 13.57 -20.30
C LEU A 319 10.86 14.57 -19.46
N THR A 320 11.27 15.84 -19.51
CA THR A 320 10.43 16.93 -19.02
C THR A 320 9.19 17.08 -19.91
N MET A 321 8.12 17.70 -19.39
CA MET A 321 6.92 17.96 -20.20
C MET A 321 7.21 18.75 -21.49
N LEU A 322 8.19 19.64 -21.45
CA LEU A 322 8.62 20.40 -22.63
C LEU A 322 9.20 19.47 -23.70
N GLN A 323 10.06 18.52 -23.31
CA GLN A 323 10.66 17.54 -24.22
C GLN A 323 9.62 16.53 -24.74
N ILE A 324 8.62 16.17 -23.93
CA ILE A 324 7.51 15.32 -24.37
C ILE A 324 6.72 16.01 -25.48
N ARG A 325 6.34 17.27 -25.28
CA ARG A 325 5.65 18.09 -26.30
C ARG A 325 6.47 18.25 -27.57
N GLU A 326 7.79 18.41 -27.44
CA GLU A 326 8.66 18.58 -28.60
C GLU A 326 8.78 17.33 -29.47
N ARG A 327 8.89 16.16 -28.82
CA ARG A 327 9.09 14.86 -29.49
C ARG A 327 7.80 14.19 -29.94
N TYR A 328 6.75 14.26 -29.12
CA TYR A 328 5.51 13.51 -29.32
C TYR A 328 4.32 14.41 -29.69
N GLY A 329 4.50 15.73 -29.60
CA GLY A 329 3.55 16.72 -30.09
C GLY A 329 3.78 17.10 -31.56
N ASN A 330 2.81 17.81 -32.12
CA ASN A 330 2.83 18.38 -33.47
C ASN A 330 3.67 19.68 -33.50
N GLU A 331 3.89 20.27 -34.69
CA GLU A 331 4.65 21.53 -34.85
C GLU A 331 4.13 22.68 -33.96
N SER A 332 2.82 22.70 -33.65
CA SER A 332 2.19 23.65 -32.74
C SER A 332 2.53 23.45 -31.26
N ASP A 333 2.90 22.23 -30.85
CA ASP A 333 3.29 21.88 -29.47
C ASP A 333 4.72 22.34 -29.12
N ARG A 334 5.55 22.54 -30.15
CA ARG A 334 6.95 22.99 -30.04
C ARG A 334 7.08 24.47 -29.69
N THR A 335 6.06 25.27 -29.97
CA THR A 335 6.05 26.74 -29.83
C THR A 335 5.42 27.26 -28.53
N GLY A 336 4.85 26.38 -27.69
CA GLY A 336 4.12 26.74 -26.47
C GLY A 336 5.00 27.25 -25.33
N LYS A 337 5.67 28.39 -25.51
CA LYS A 337 6.53 29.02 -24.50
C LYS A 337 5.77 29.91 -23.51
N ASN A 338 4.49 30.22 -23.71
CA ASN A 338 3.73 31.08 -22.81
C ASN A 338 2.21 30.83 -22.85
N ILE A 339 1.56 30.84 -21.68
CA ILE A 339 0.09 30.82 -21.50
C ILE A 339 -0.64 31.85 -22.40
N ARG A 340 0.03 32.96 -22.75
CA ARG A 340 -0.52 34.01 -23.62
C ARG A 340 -0.80 33.58 -25.07
N ASN A 341 -0.09 32.58 -25.60
CA ASN A 341 -0.24 32.14 -26.99
C ASN A 341 -1.04 30.81 -27.09
N MET A 342 -1.56 30.31 -25.97
CA MET A 342 -2.26 29.02 -25.88
C MET A 342 -3.73 29.03 -26.35
N PRO A 343 -4.50 30.14 -26.25
CA PRO A 343 -5.86 30.19 -26.81
C PRO A 343 -5.89 29.96 -28.33
N GLU A 344 -4.93 30.54 -29.08
CA GLU A 344 -4.77 30.31 -30.52
C GLU A 344 -4.33 28.87 -30.85
N PHE A 345 -3.61 28.22 -29.94
CA PHE A 345 -3.18 26.84 -30.06
C PHE A 345 -4.35 25.85 -29.89
N LEU A 346 -5.22 26.05 -28.91
CA LEU A 346 -6.40 25.22 -28.70
C LEU A 346 -7.45 25.42 -29.79
N ALA A 347 -7.67 26.66 -30.26
CA ALA A 347 -8.55 26.93 -31.39
C ALA A 347 -8.11 26.19 -32.66
N LYS A 348 -6.80 26.05 -32.88
CA LYS A 348 -6.23 25.27 -34.00
C LYS A 348 -6.31 23.75 -33.80
N LEU A 349 -6.33 23.26 -32.55
CA LEU A 349 -6.49 21.84 -32.22
C LEU A 349 -7.93 21.38 -32.42
N ILE A 350 -8.89 22.13 -31.88
CA ILE A 350 -10.34 21.88 -32.02
C ILE A 350 -10.76 21.88 -33.50
N ALA A 351 -10.35 22.91 -34.26
CA ALA A 351 -10.66 23.03 -35.68
C ALA A 351 -10.04 21.91 -36.57
N LYS A 352 -9.10 21.12 -36.02
CA LYS A 352 -8.40 20.05 -36.74
C LYS A 352 -8.95 18.67 -36.38
N GLU A 353 -9.47 18.47 -35.17
CA GLU A 353 -10.24 17.27 -34.81
C GLU A 353 -11.57 17.22 -35.57
N GLU A 354 -12.25 18.36 -35.74
CA GLU A 354 -13.45 18.48 -36.59
C GLU A 354 -13.19 18.13 -38.06
N LYS A 355 -11.94 18.29 -38.54
CA LYS A 355 -11.54 17.91 -39.90
C LYS A 355 -11.10 16.46 -40.06
N LYS A 356 -10.81 15.76 -38.95
CA LYS A 356 -10.46 14.32 -38.97
C LYS A 356 -11.68 13.41 -38.78
N GLY A 357 -12.80 13.97 -38.30
CA GLY A 357 -14.07 13.26 -38.12
C GLY A 357 -15.03 13.33 -39.32
N ASN A 358 -14.63 13.90 -40.45
CA ASN A 358 -15.38 13.95 -41.71
C ASN A 358 -14.74 13.13 -42.80
#